data_AF-A0A1X1TWD5-F1
#
_entry.id   AF-A0A1X1TWD5-F1
#
_cell.length_a   1.000
_cell.length_b   1.000
_cell.length_c   1.000
_cell.angle_alpha   90.00
_cell.angle_beta   90.00
_cell.angle_gamma   90.00
#
_symmetry.space_group_name_H-M   'P 1'
#
loop_
_entity.id
_entity.type
_entity.pdbx_description
1 polymer ?
#
loop_
_entity_poly.entity_id
_entity_poly.type
_entity_poly.pdbx_seq_one_letter_code
_entity_poly.pdbx_strand_id
1 'polypeptide(L)' 'MVGDLGAPVSAGIYNVYTGELGGTTVPTAAQLGLEPPRFCAECGRRMIVQVRPDGWRARCSRHGEVDSADLETQR' A
#
# COMPACT_ATOMS: atom_id res chain seq x y z
N MET A 1 21.33 -0.42 2.15
CA MET A 1 20.07 -1.14 1.83
C MET A 1 18.99 -0.07 1.74
N VAL A 2 18.83 0.55 0.57
CA VAL A 2 17.83 1.61 0.38
C VAL A 2 16.47 0.91 0.39
N GLY A 3 15.71 1.14 1.47
CA GLY A 3 14.31 0.73 1.50
C GLY A 3 13.60 1.54 0.45
N ASP A 4 13.07 0.87 -0.57
CA ASP A 4 12.17 1.49 -1.53
C ASP A 4 10.84 1.74 -0.80
N LEU A 5 10.80 2.84 -0.05
CA LEU A 5 9.70 3.20 0.85
C LEU A 5 8.41 3.53 0.07
N GLY A 6 8.48 3.64 -1.26
CA GLY A 6 7.36 3.98 -2.14
C GLY A 6 6.92 2.85 -3.08
N ALA A 7 7.83 2.00 -3.59
CA ALA A 7 7.49 0.91 -4.53
C ALA A 7 6.28 0.06 -4.14
N PRO A 8 6.10 -0.40 -2.88
CA PRO A 8 4.99 -1.27 -2.55
C PRO A 8 3.61 -0.61 -2.70
N VAL A 9 3.52 0.71 -2.78
CA VAL A 9 2.24 1.43 -2.95
C VAL A 9 2.19 2.34 -4.17
N SER A 10 3.32 2.78 -4.70
CA SER A 10 3.42 3.78 -5.77
C SER A 10 3.66 3.19 -7.17
N ALA A 11 4.04 1.91 -7.28
CA ALA A 11 4.42 1.32 -8.58
C ALA A 11 3.28 1.23 -9.61
N GLY A 12 2.01 1.21 -9.17
CA GLY A 12 0.84 1.28 -10.05
C GLY A 12 0.58 0.09 -10.99
N ILE A 13 1.39 -0.98 -10.92
CA ILE A 13 1.21 -2.21 -11.74
C ILE A 13 0.01 -3.03 -11.26
N TYR A 14 -0.24 -3.01 -9.94
CA TYR A 14 -1.36 -3.66 -9.30
C TYR A 14 -2.14 -2.68 -8.43
N ASN A 15 -3.45 -2.91 -8.31
CA ASN A 15 -4.30 -2.19 -7.39
C ASN A 15 -3.98 -2.61 -5.95
N VAL A 16 -3.59 -1.64 -5.12
CA VAL A 16 -3.16 -1.88 -3.73
C VAL A 16 -4.29 -2.34 -2.81
N TYR A 17 -5.56 -2.21 -3.20
CA TYR A 17 -6.71 -2.57 -2.39
C TYR A 17 -7.32 -3.92 -2.81
N THR A 18 -7.34 -4.22 -4.11
CA THR A 18 -7.97 -5.45 -4.64
C THR A 18 -6.96 -6.53 -5.04
N GLY A 19 -5.72 -6.14 -5.36
CA GLY A 19 -4.68 -7.05 -5.87
C GLY A 19 -4.79 -7.36 -7.37
N GLU A 20 -5.78 -6.77 -8.05
CA GLU A 20 -5.93 -6.86 -9.51
C GLU A 20 -4.87 -6.01 -10.23
N LEU A 21 -4.84 -6.04 -11.56
CA LEU A 21 -3.97 -5.16 -12.34
C LEU A 21 -4.33 -3.68 -12.11
N GLY A 22 -3.34 -2.81 -12.28
CA GLY A 22 -3.48 -1.36 -12.13
C GLY A 22 -4.57 -0.78 -13.03
N GLY A 23 -5.19 0.32 -12.56
CA GLY A 23 -6.29 0.99 -13.25
C GLY A 23 -7.67 0.40 -13.01
N THR A 24 -7.80 -0.65 -12.19
CA THR A 24 -9.10 -1.14 -11.73
C THR A 24 -9.73 -0.22 -10.67
N THR A 25 -11.04 -0.34 -10.52
CA THR A 25 -11.84 0.47 -9.59
C THR A 25 -11.31 0.36 -8.16
N VAL A 26 -11.04 1.51 -7.55
CA VAL A 26 -10.73 1.61 -6.13
C VAL A 26 -12.03 1.43 -5.33
N PRO A 27 -12.08 0.53 -4.33
CA PRO A 27 -13.29 0.35 -3.52
C PRO A 27 -13.65 1.63 -2.77
N THR A 28 -14.94 1.84 -2.51
CA THR A 28 -15.44 3.09 -1.90
C THR A 28 -14.80 3.38 -0.54
N ALA A 29 -14.58 2.36 0.31
CA ALA A 29 -13.98 2.58 1.62
C ALA A 29 -12.50 3.01 1.52
N ALA A 30 -11.74 2.50 0.55
CA ALA A 30 -10.41 2.99 0.21
C ALA A 30 -10.41 4.42 -0.32
N GLN A 31 -11.39 4.80 -1.17
CA GLN A 31 -11.55 6.19 -1.63
C GLN A 31 -11.82 7.16 -0.46
N LEU A 32 -12.51 6.68 0.57
CA LEU A 32 -12.77 7.43 1.81
C LEU A 32 -11.57 7.39 2.79
N GLY A 33 -10.46 6.75 2.43
CA GLY A 33 -9.28 6.63 3.29
C GLY A 33 -9.46 5.69 4.49
N LEU A 34 -10.51 4.87 4.50
CA LEU A 34 -10.84 3.97 5.62
C LEU A 34 -10.12 2.61 5.53
N GLU A 35 -9.49 2.32 4.40
CA GLU A 35 -8.83 1.04 4.16
C GLU A 35 -7.33 1.24 3.92
N PRO A 36 -6.46 0.53 4.67
CA PRO A 36 -5.04 0.48 4.37
C PRO A 36 -4.78 -0.40 3.13
N PRO A 37 -3.67 -0.18 2.39
CA PRO A 37 -3.29 -0.99 1.24
C PRO A 37 -2.98 -2.42 1.68
N ARG A 38 -3.57 -3.39 0.98
CA ARG A 38 -3.47 -4.83 1.31
C ARG A 38 -2.61 -5.60 0.32
N PHE A 39 -2.28 -5.01 -0.82
CA PHE A 39 -1.53 -5.63 -1.89
C PHE A 39 -0.40 -4.72 -2.37
N CYS A 40 0.73 -5.32 -2.72
CA CYS A 40 1.88 -4.61 -3.26
C CYS A 40 1.60 -4.13 -4.69
N ALA A 41 1.72 -2.83 -4.94
CA ALA A 41 1.53 -2.20 -6.24
C ALA A 41 2.51 -2.70 -7.32
N GLU A 42 3.65 -3.26 -6.93
CA GLU A 42 4.67 -3.74 -7.86
C GLU A 42 4.48 -5.21 -8.27
N CYS A 43 4.04 -6.08 -7.35
CA CYS A 43 3.97 -7.52 -7.63
C CYS A 43 2.69 -8.23 -7.22
N GLY A 44 1.66 -7.50 -6.78
CA GLY A 44 0.34 -8.04 -6.47
C GLY A 44 0.27 -8.97 -5.25
N ARG A 45 1.35 -9.13 -4.48
CA ARG A 45 1.36 -9.98 -3.28
C ARG A 45 0.55 -9.32 -2.17
N ARG A 46 -0.22 -10.12 -1.44
CA ARG A 46 -0.86 -9.67 -0.20
C ARG A 46 0.21 -9.29 0.83
N MET A 47 0.11 -8.08 1.36
CA MET A 47 1.00 -7.52 2.37
C MET A 47 0.52 -7.88 3.77
N ILE A 48 1.43 -7.86 4.74
CA ILE A 48 1.06 -7.87 6.15
C ILE A 48 0.77 -6.43 6.56
N VAL A 49 -0.46 -6.19 7.02
CA VAL A 49 -0.92 -4.87 7.44
C VAL A 49 -1.14 -4.85 8.93
N GLN A 50 -0.55 -3.86 9.60
CA GLN A 50 -0.78 -3.57 11.01
C GLN A 50 -1.44 -2.20 11.14
N VAL A 51 -2.64 -2.17 11.69
CA VAL A 51 -3.38 -0.94 12.00
C VAL A 51 -3.07 -0.54 13.45
N ARG A 52 -2.79 0.74 13.66
CA ARG A 52 -2.51 1.37 14.95
C ARG A 52 -3.45 2.58 15.12
N PRO A 53 -3.63 3.12 16.33
CA PRO A 53 -4.45 4.32 16.53
C PRO A 53 -3.95 5.54 15.75
N ASP A 54 -2.63 5.64 15.54
CA ASP A 54 -1.96 6.73 14.81
C ASP A 54 -1.86 6.52 13.29
N GLY A 55 -2.27 5.35 12.77
CA GLY A 55 -2.11 5.06 11.36
C GLY A 55 -1.95 3.57 11.05
N TRP A 56 -1.17 3.25 10.02
CA TRP A 56 -0.95 1.87 9.63
C TRP A 56 0.42 1.67 8.99
N ARG A 57 0.85 0.43 9.00
CA ARG A 57 2.04 -0.06 8.29
C ARG A 57 1.65 -1.24 7.42
N ALA A 58 2.16 -1.27 6.20
CA ALA A 58 2.00 -2.39 5.28
C ALA A 58 3.35 -2.88 4.78
N ARG A 59 3.61 -4.19 4.90
CA ARG A 59 4.87 -4.82 4.51
C ARG A 59 4.67 -5.87 3.42
N CYS A 60 5.36 -5.65 2.31
CA CYS A 60 5.62 -6.65 1.28
C CYS A 60 6.86 -7.48 1.65
N SER A 61 6.81 -8.79 1.42
CA SER A 61 7.95 -9.67 1.69
C SER A 61 9.14 -9.44 0.75
N ARG A 62 8.93 -8.80 -0.41
CA ARG A 62 9.97 -8.56 -1.43
C ARG A 62 10.37 -7.09 -1.56
N HIS A 63 9.40 -6.18 -1.49
CA HIS A 63 9.61 -4.77 -1.85
C HIS A 63 9.62 -3.83 -0.64
N GLY A 64 9.65 -4.40 0.57
CA GLY A 64 9.81 -3.63 1.80
C GLY A 64 8.49 -3.21 2.43
N GLU A 65 8.53 -2.12 3.17
CA GLU A 65 7.46 -1.68 4.07
C GLU A 65 7.15 -0.21 3.80
N VAL A 66 5.90 0.15 3.98
CA VAL A 66 5.41 1.52 3.94
C VAL A 66 4.63 1.81 5.23
N ASP A 67 4.76 3.03 5.74
CA ASP A 67 3.97 3.54 6.86
C ASP A 67 3.13 4.74 6.40
N SER A 68 1.95 4.89 7.01
CA SER A 68 1.08 6.03 6.72
C SER A 68 1.74 7.37 7.03
N ALA A 69 2.59 7.43 8.07
CA ALA A 69 3.30 8.66 8.44
C ALA A 69 4.28 9.13 7.34
N ASP A 70 4.94 8.19 6.66
CA ASP A 70 5.84 8.48 5.54
C ASP A 70 5.06 8.97 4.31
N LEU A 71 3.90 8.35 4.02
CA LEU A 71 3.02 8.72 2.92
C LEU A 71 2.40 10.11 3.06
N GLU A 72 2.04 10.51 4.28
CA GLU A 72 1.51 11.87 4.53
C GLU A 72 2.58 12.95 4.29
N THR A 73 3.84 12.65 4.61
CA THR A 73 4.97 13.55 4.36
C THR A 73 5.28 13.69 2.86
N GLN A 74 4.93 12.69 2.05
CA GLN A 74 5.16 12.66 0.61
C GLN A 74 3.99 13.23 -0.23
N ARG A 75 2.90 13.68 0.41
CA ARG A 75 1.71 14.24 -0.26
C ARG A 75 1.89 15.70 -0.67
#